data_AF-A0A2G9TIF8-F1
#
_entry.id   AF-A0A2G9TIF8-F1
#
_cell.length_a   1.000
_cell.length_b   1.000
_cell.length_c   1.000
_cell.angle_alpha   90.00
_cell.angle_beta   90.00
_cell.angle_gamma   90.00
#
_symmetry.space_group_name_H-M   'P 1'
#
loop_
_entity.id
_entity.type
_entity.pdbx_description
1 polymer ?
#
loop_
_entity_poly.entity_id
_entity_poly.type
_entity_poly.pdbx_seq_one_letter_code
_entity_poly.pdbx_strand_id
1 'polypeptide(L)'
;MRVLAAAEKAQRDQVKLNKRRSHNVGSLLTDRYGLQAIYQKRKKTFEKPLPQQPLHLSSEEVPELNLSPYLDDSIETIEPSLESRLRQPLAAGRPLRPVRMPLKARRAIRCKHCDHNLVKLEYGTSTIRYKIQYFARNFVPEIRLSREPELCEGQAGSVLLTVANESNSKADYMSRSYSVHQFRSIGLVKAPVDILKVETKLWFEKI
;
A
#
# COMPACT_ATOMS: atom_id res chain seq x y z
N MET A 1 22.40 -8.83 16.90
CA MET A 1 22.37 -7.99 15.66
C MET A 1 22.56 -6.50 15.89
N ARG A 2 21.87 -5.82 16.83
CA ARG A 2 22.04 -4.36 17.03
C ARG A 2 23.48 -3.92 17.31
N VAL A 3 24.21 -4.67 18.14
CA VAL A 3 25.62 -4.38 18.50
C VAL A 3 26.55 -4.54 17.28
N LEU A 4 26.39 -5.62 16.52
CA LEU A 4 27.15 -5.85 15.27
C LEU A 4 26.89 -4.76 14.23
N ALA A 5 25.63 -4.36 14.05
CA ALA A 5 25.25 -3.28 13.14
C ALA A 5 25.81 -1.91 13.58
N ALA A 6 25.87 -1.65 14.88
CA ALA A 6 26.47 -0.43 15.43
C ALA A 6 28.00 -0.41 15.20
N ALA A 7 28.67 -1.54 15.41
CA ALA A 7 30.09 -1.70 15.13
C ALA A 7 30.41 -1.51 13.63
N GLU A 8 29.61 -2.11 12.75
CA GLU A 8 29.74 -1.93 11.30
C GLU A 8 29.52 -0.48 10.88
N LYS A 9 28.48 0.18 11.41
CA LYS A 9 28.23 1.61 11.16
C LYS A 9 29.41 2.48 11.60
N ALA A 10 29.95 2.24 12.80
CA ALA A 10 31.10 2.97 13.33
C ALA A 10 32.34 2.80 12.44
N GLN A 11 32.60 1.59 11.94
CA GLN A 11 33.68 1.32 11.01
C GLN A 11 33.49 2.07 9.68
N ARG A 12 32.28 2.02 9.08
CA ARG A 12 31.97 2.76 7.84
C ARG A 12 32.14 4.27 8.01
N ASP A 13 31.70 4.82 9.14
CA ASP A 13 31.81 6.25 9.42
C ASP A 13 33.27 6.68 9.64
N GLN A 14 34.11 5.82 10.25
CA GLN A 14 35.55 6.05 10.36
C GLN A 14 36.23 6.06 8.99
N VAL A 15 35.91 5.12 8.11
CA VAL A 15 36.43 5.09 6.73
C VAL A 15 36.00 6.33 5.94
N LYS A 16 34.74 6.77 6.07
CA LYS A 16 34.24 8.00 5.45
C LYS A 16 34.98 9.25 5.95
N LEU A 17 35.21 9.35 7.25
CA LEU A 17 35.97 10.45 7.86
C LEU A 17 37.43 10.46 7.40
N ASN A 18 38.08 9.29 7.34
CA ASN A 18 39.46 9.17 6.91
C ASN A 18 39.64 9.50 5.42
N LYS A 19 38.71 9.07 4.54
CA LYS A 19 38.70 9.48 3.12
C LYS A 19 38.56 11.00 2.97
N ARG A 20 37.67 11.63 3.75
CA ARG A 20 37.48 13.09 3.76
C ARG A 20 38.67 13.87 4.34
N ARG A 21 39.44 13.26 5.25
CA ARG A 21 40.62 13.88 5.89
C ARG A 21 41.94 13.65 5.14
N SER A 22 41.94 12.96 3.99
CA SER A 22 43.18 12.69 3.21
C SER A 22 43.79 13.94 2.55
N HIS A 23 43.17 15.12 2.67
CA HIS A 23 43.80 16.38 2.29
C HIS A 23 44.59 16.97 3.48
N ASN A 24 45.81 16.46 3.69
CA ASN A 24 47.03 17.13 4.21
C ASN A 24 46.96 18.24 5.28
N VAL A 25 46.02 18.24 6.24
CA VAL A 25 46.04 19.22 7.34
C VAL A 25 45.78 18.53 8.68
N GLY A 26 46.82 18.07 9.37
CA GLY A 26 46.60 17.58 10.74
C GLY A 26 47.75 16.92 11.49
N SER A 27 48.96 16.83 10.94
CA SER A 27 50.06 16.12 11.63
C SER A 27 50.78 16.94 12.73
N LEU A 28 50.32 18.14 13.09
CA LEU A 28 51.12 19.05 13.95
C LEU A 28 50.43 19.66 15.17
N LEU A 29 49.21 19.26 15.55
CA LEU A 29 48.54 19.83 16.73
C LEU A 29 47.78 18.77 17.55
N THR A 30 48.43 17.65 17.84
CA THR A 30 47.85 16.62 18.72
C THR A 30 48.23 16.93 20.17
N ASP A 31 47.41 17.74 20.84
CA ASP A 31 46.95 17.56 22.24
C ASP A 31 46.69 18.88 22.99
N ARG A 32 45.85 19.77 22.44
CA ARG A 32 45.31 20.94 23.16
C ARG A 32 43.80 20.86 23.46
N TYR A 33 43.08 19.91 22.85
CA TYR A 33 41.62 19.87 22.85
C TYR A 33 41.02 18.54 23.37
N GLY A 34 41.81 17.68 24.03
CA GLY A 34 41.29 16.42 24.60
C GLY A 34 40.82 15.40 23.56
N LEU A 35 41.27 15.53 22.31
CA LEU A 35 40.95 14.61 21.21
C LEU A 35 41.40 13.18 21.51
N GLN A 36 42.46 13.02 22.30
CA GLN A 36 42.96 11.72 22.75
C GLN A 36 41.97 10.99 23.66
N ALA A 37 41.28 11.72 24.55
CA ALA A 37 40.24 11.16 25.42
C ALA A 37 38.98 10.76 24.63
N ILE A 38 38.62 11.54 23.60
CA ILE A 38 37.52 11.18 22.67
C ILE A 38 37.90 9.95 21.85
N TYR A 39 39.14 9.84 21.39
CA TYR A 39 39.65 8.69 20.66
C TYR A 39 39.62 7.42 21.52
N GLN A 40 40.05 7.51 22.78
CA GLN A 40 40.01 6.40 23.73
C GLN A 40 38.58 5.99 24.11
N LYS A 41 37.65 6.94 24.30
CA LYS A 41 36.22 6.64 24.52
C LYS A 41 35.61 5.92 23.32
N ARG A 42 35.92 6.34 22.09
CA ARG A 42 35.50 5.64 20.88
C ARG A 42 36.12 4.25 20.78
N LYS A 43 37.39 4.09 21.15
CA LYS A 43 38.09 2.79 21.19
C LYS A 43 37.41 1.79 22.13
N LYS A 44 36.86 2.25 23.26
CA LYS A 44 36.03 1.41 24.15
C LYS A 44 34.68 1.02 23.53
N THR A 45 34.11 1.84 22.64
CA THR A 45 32.92 1.47 21.84
C THR A 45 33.23 0.47 20.72
N PHE A 46 34.51 0.29 20.37
CA PHE A 46 35.00 -0.71 19.43
C PHE A 46 35.38 -2.04 20.09
N GLU A 47 34.98 -2.29 21.35
CA GLU A 47 35.06 -3.64 21.91
C GLU A 47 34.37 -4.60 20.94
N LYS A 48 35.17 -5.51 20.38
CA LYS A 48 34.69 -6.44 19.36
C LYS A 48 33.55 -7.24 20.00
N PRO A 49 32.34 -7.21 19.42
CA PRO A 49 31.26 -8.04 19.92
C PRO A 49 31.76 -9.48 19.97
N LEU A 50 31.67 -10.08 21.16
CA LEU A 50 32.03 -11.48 21.35
C LEU A 50 31.22 -12.32 20.34
N PRO A 51 31.86 -13.26 19.63
CA PRO A 51 31.17 -14.13 18.71
C PRO A 51 30.11 -14.90 19.50
N GLN A 52 28.84 -14.57 19.26
CA GLN A 52 27.73 -15.34 19.82
C GLN A 52 27.80 -16.73 19.18
N GLN A 53 27.90 -17.77 20.02
CA GLN A 53 27.81 -19.14 19.55
C GLN A 53 26.52 -19.30 18.70
N PRO A 54 26.57 -20.11 17.62
CA PRO A 54 25.41 -20.34 16.79
C PRO A 54 24.25 -20.85 17.67
N LEU A 55 23.13 -20.13 17.65
CA LEU A 55 21.96 -20.40 18.49
C LEU A 55 21.27 -21.73 18.16
N HIS A 56 21.52 -22.28 16.97
CA HIS A 56 20.95 -23.53 16.50
C HIS A 56 22.06 -24.41 15.94
N LEU A 57 22.05 -25.68 16.36
CA LEU A 57 22.88 -26.73 15.81
C LEU A 57 22.09 -27.40 14.68
N SER A 58 22.77 -27.70 13.57
CA SER A 58 22.19 -28.52 12.51
C SER A 58 21.96 -29.92 13.07
N SER A 59 20.72 -30.40 13.00
CA SER A 59 20.42 -31.80 13.26
C SER A 59 20.62 -32.58 11.97
N GLU A 60 21.35 -33.70 12.03
CA GLU A 60 21.47 -34.63 10.90
C GLU A 60 20.18 -35.42 10.67
N GLU A 61 19.44 -35.69 11.76
CA GLU A 61 18.18 -36.41 11.73
C GLU A 61 17.01 -35.47 12.03
N VAL A 62 15.98 -35.53 11.18
CA VAL A 62 14.72 -34.81 11.36
C VAL A 62 13.72 -35.76 12.01
N PRO A 63 12.98 -35.32 13.05
CA PRO A 63 11.96 -36.16 13.67
C PRO A 63 10.98 -36.72 12.64
N GLU A 64 10.74 -38.03 12.70
CA GLU A 64 9.80 -38.71 11.82
C GLU A 64 8.35 -38.23 12.04
N LEU A 65 7.54 -38.31 10.99
CA LEU A 65 6.13 -37.95 11.07
C LEU A 65 5.38 -38.97 11.95
N ASN A 66 4.67 -38.49 12.97
CA ASN A 66 3.81 -39.35 13.77
C ASN A 66 2.66 -39.90 12.92
N LEU A 67 2.69 -41.21 12.65
CA LEU A 67 1.65 -41.91 11.87
C LEU A 67 0.42 -42.30 12.69
N SER A 68 0.48 -42.20 14.02
CA SER A 68 -0.62 -42.56 14.92
C SER A 68 -1.97 -41.92 14.59
N PRO A 69 -2.07 -40.63 14.16
CA PRO A 69 -3.36 -40.02 13.82
C PRO A 69 -3.94 -40.49 12.48
N TYR A 70 -3.14 -41.14 11.63
CA TYR A 70 -3.55 -41.61 10.30
C TYR A 70 -3.98 -43.08 10.29
N LEU A 71 -3.62 -43.83 11.33
CA LEU A 71 -3.94 -45.26 11.47
C LEU A 71 -5.18 -45.50 12.34
N ASP A 72 -5.60 -44.50 13.10
CA ASP A 72 -6.71 -44.59 14.04
C ASP A 72 -7.96 -43.91 13.45
N ASP A 73 -8.84 -44.71 12.85
CA ASP A 73 -10.12 -44.26 12.25
C ASP A 73 -11.12 -43.71 13.30
N SER A 74 -10.79 -43.80 14.59
CA SER A 74 -11.69 -43.45 15.69
C SER A 74 -11.61 -41.98 16.15
N ILE A 75 -10.63 -41.20 15.67
CA ILE A 75 -10.37 -39.84 16.15
C ILE A 75 -10.66 -38.82 15.05
N GLU A 76 -11.83 -38.18 15.13
CA GLU A 76 -12.13 -36.95 14.40
C GLU A 76 -11.25 -35.81 14.94
N THR A 77 -10.00 -35.76 14.49
CA THR A 77 -9.06 -34.71 14.87
C THR A 77 -9.44 -33.44 14.13
N ILE A 78 -10.20 -32.55 14.78
CA ILE A 78 -10.56 -31.25 14.20
C ILE A 78 -9.31 -30.37 14.20
N GLU A 79 -8.51 -30.49 13.15
CA GLU A 79 -7.40 -29.59 12.91
C GLU A 79 -7.90 -28.16 12.66
N PRO A 80 -7.23 -27.13 13.20
CA PRO A 80 -7.60 -25.77 12.92
C PRO A 80 -7.38 -25.43 11.44
N SER A 81 -8.31 -24.67 10.87
CA SER A 81 -8.18 -24.17 9.50
C SER A 81 -6.86 -23.41 9.29
N LEU A 82 -6.36 -23.44 8.06
CA LEU A 82 -5.15 -22.68 7.68
C LEU A 82 -5.27 -21.21 8.09
N GLU A 83 -6.43 -20.60 7.88
CA GLU A 83 -6.68 -19.20 8.25
C GLU A 83 -6.52 -18.96 9.76
N SER A 84 -7.02 -19.88 10.59
CA SER A 84 -6.90 -19.79 12.05
C SER A 84 -5.43 -19.88 12.50
N ARG A 85 -4.65 -20.75 11.86
CA ARG A 85 -3.19 -20.86 12.08
C ARG A 85 -2.45 -19.60 11.64
N LEU A 86 -2.80 -19.03 10.50
CA LEU A 86 -2.18 -17.80 9.98
C LEU A 86 -2.44 -16.57 10.86
N ARG A 87 -3.57 -16.53 11.58
CA ARG A 87 -3.84 -15.48 12.57
C ARG A 87 -2.93 -15.56 13.80
N GLN A 88 -2.26 -16.70 14.03
CA GLN A 88 -1.33 -16.92 15.14
C GLN A 88 0.00 -17.54 14.68
N PRO A 89 0.83 -16.78 13.92
CA PRO A 89 2.07 -17.33 13.34
C PRO A 89 3.08 -17.81 14.39
N LEU A 90 2.99 -17.27 15.62
CA LEU A 90 3.88 -17.64 16.73
C LEU A 90 3.40 -18.88 17.51
N ALA A 91 2.27 -19.48 17.14
CA ALA A 91 1.75 -20.66 17.83
C ALA A 91 2.63 -21.91 17.58
N ALA A 92 3.27 -22.03 16.41
CA ALA A 92 4.26 -23.08 16.11
C ALA A 92 3.83 -24.50 16.56
N GLY A 93 2.59 -24.91 16.20
CA GLY A 93 2.04 -26.23 16.55
C GLY A 93 1.41 -26.32 17.96
N ARG A 94 1.45 -25.25 18.76
CA ARG A 94 0.73 -25.17 20.03
C ARG A 94 -0.78 -24.97 19.79
N PRO A 95 -1.64 -25.38 20.74
CA PRO A 95 -3.07 -25.14 20.63
C PRO A 95 -3.37 -23.64 20.50
N LEU A 96 -4.28 -23.32 19.57
CA LEU A 96 -4.66 -21.94 19.27
C LEU A 96 -5.35 -21.29 20.48
N ARG A 97 -5.04 -20.01 20.69
CA ARG A 97 -5.63 -19.20 21.77
C ARG A 97 -6.47 -18.07 21.18
N PRO A 98 -7.42 -17.48 21.91
CA PRO A 98 -8.10 -16.28 21.45
C PRO A 98 -7.11 -15.16 21.10
N VAL A 99 -7.24 -14.59 19.89
CA VAL A 99 -6.42 -13.46 19.42
C VAL A 99 -7.13 -12.15 19.74
N ARG A 100 -6.37 -11.13 20.12
CA ARG A 100 -6.91 -9.78 20.33
C ARG A 100 -7.44 -9.21 19.01
N MET A 101 -8.59 -8.52 19.06
CA MET A 101 -9.16 -7.90 17.87
C MET A 101 -8.20 -6.88 17.24
N PRO A 102 -7.90 -6.97 15.93
CA PRO A 102 -7.01 -6.02 15.28
C PRO A 102 -7.66 -4.63 15.22
N LEU A 103 -6.88 -3.59 15.48
CA LEU A 103 -7.36 -2.20 15.43
C LEU A 103 -7.56 -1.77 13.98
N LYS A 104 -8.72 -1.17 13.69
CA LYS A 104 -9.01 -0.57 12.37
C LYS A 104 -8.60 0.89 12.36
N ALA A 105 -7.70 1.28 11.46
CA ALA A 105 -7.32 2.67 11.27
C ALA A 105 -8.32 3.41 10.37
N ARG A 106 -8.70 4.64 10.75
CA ARG A 106 -9.48 5.54 9.91
C ARG A 106 -8.53 6.27 8.94
N ARG A 107 -8.87 6.27 7.65
CA ARG A 107 -8.06 6.92 6.61
C ARG A 107 -8.43 8.41 6.53
N ALA A 108 -7.40 9.25 6.42
CA ALA A 108 -7.53 10.65 6.02
C ALA A 108 -6.74 10.84 4.72
N ILE A 109 -7.34 11.51 3.74
CA ILE A 109 -6.73 11.70 2.41
C ILE A 109 -6.32 13.16 2.29
N ARG A 110 -5.08 13.39 1.88
CA ARG A 110 -4.55 14.72 1.56
C ARG A 110 -4.20 14.82 0.09
N CYS A 111 -4.38 16.01 -0.46
CA CYS A 111 -3.93 16.31 -1.81
C CYS A 111 -2.40 16.31 -1.85
N LYS A 112 -1.79 15.66 -2.85
CA LYS A 112 -0.33 15.60 -3.01
C LYS A 112 0.30 16.93 -3.42
N HIS A 113 -0.46 17.87 -3.93
CA HIS A 113 0.05 19.14 -4.46
C HIS A 113 -0.08 20.30 -3.47
N CYS A 114 -1.17 20.35 -2.69
CA CYS A 114 -1.45 21.45 -1.77
C CYS A 114 -1.55 21.03 -0.29
N ASP A 115 -1.33 19.76 0.03
CA ASP A 115 -1.43 19.17 1.39
C ASP A 115 -2.77 19.39 2.12
N HIS A 116 -3.78 19.92 1.42
CA HIS A 116 -5.10 20.11 1.97
C HIS A 116 -5.77 18.76 2.26
N ASN A 117 -6.51 18.68 3.37
CA ASN A 117 -7.24 17.47 3.73
C ASN A 117 -8.51 17.39 2.86
N LEU A 118 -8.58 16.37 2.01
CA LEU A 118 -9.75 16.12 1.16
C LEU A 118 -10.84 15.37 1.93
N VAL A 119 -10.44 14.40 2.75
CA VAL A 119 -11.36 13.57 3.52
C VAL A 119 -10.85 13.45 4.95
N LYS A 120 -11.69 13.83 5.91
CA LYS A 120 -11.44 13.65 7.34
C LYS A 120 -12.71 13.25 8.06
N LEU A 121 -12.72 12.06 8.69
CA LEU A 121 -13.83 11.62 9.53
C LEU A 121 -13.84 12.39 10.86
N GLU A 122 -15.02 12.55 11.45
CA GLU A 122 -15.14 12.96 12.84
C GLU A 122 -14.57 11.89 13.79
N TYR A 123 -14.17 12.30 14.99
CA TYR A 123 -13.53 11.42 15.97
C TYR A 123 -14.48 10.41 16.63
N GLY A 124 -15.80 10.54 16.42
CA GLY A 124 -16.80 9.63 17.00
C GLY A 124 -16.67 8.21 16.47
N THR A 125 -16.47 7.24 17.37
CA THR A 125 -16.32 5.81 17.02
C THR A 125 -17.57 5.23 16.35
N SER A 126 -18.75 5.79 16.64
CA SER A 126 -20.06 5.40 16.10
C SER A 126 -20.54 6.23 14.90
N THR A 127 -19.91 7.38 14.60
CA THR A 127 -20.39 8.28 13.54
C THR A 127 -19.63 8.09 12.23
N ILE A 128 -20.37 8.08 11.13
CA ILE A 128 -19.85 8.05 9.75
C ILE A 128 -19.70 9.48 9.19
N ARG A 129 -19.96 10.50 10.01
CA ARG A 129 -19.93 11.91 9.58
C ARG A 129 -18.50 12.36 9.28
N TYR A 130 -18.36 13.06 8.16
CA TYR A 130 -17.09 13.68 7.76
C TYR A 130 -17.03 15.10 8.31
N LYS A 131 -15.92 15.44 8.96
CA LYS A 131 -15.61 16.84 9.30
C LYS A 131 -15.21 17.63 8.06
N ILE A 132 -14.57 16.96 7.10
CA ILE A 132 -14.16 17.54 5.82
C ILE A 132 -14.50 16.55 4.71
N GLN A 133 -15.24 17.01 3.71
CA GLN A 133 -15.78 16.21 2.61
C GLN A 133 -15.57 16.90 1.26
N TYR A 134 -14.44 16.62 0.61
CA TYR A 134 -14.17 16.99 -0.78
C TYR A 134 -14.24 15.74 -1.67
N PHE A 135 -15.45 15.37 -2.09
CA PHE A 135 -15.67 14.31 -3.08
C PHE A 135 -15.88 14.90 -4.47
N ALA A 136 -15.48 14.15 -5.51
CA ALA A 136 -15.64 14.56 -6.90
C ALA A 136 -17.10 14.94 -7.23
N ARG A 137 -18.07 14.21 -6.68
CA ARG A 137 -19.51 14.43 -6.88
C ARG A 137 -19.99 15.83 -6.48
N ASN A 138 -19.31 16.47 -5.53
CA ASN A 138 -19.66 17.83 -5.08
C ASN A 138 -19.20 18.91 -6.09
N PHE A 139 -18.29 18.58 -7.01
CA PHE A 139 -17.66 19.53 -7.93
C PHE A 139 -17.83 19.16 -9.41
N VAL A 140 -18.01 17.88 -9.71
CA VAL A 140 -18.07 17.33 -11.05
C VAL A 140 -19.43 16.62 -11.22
N PRO A 141 -20.17 16.91 -12.30
CA PRO A 141 -21.43 16.26 -12.56
C PRO A 141 -21.23 14.76 -12.76
N GLU A 142 -22.13 13.98 -12.19
CA GLU A 142 -22.14 12.54 -12.31
C GLU A 142 -22.95 12.13 -13.54
N ILE A 143 -22.32 11.38 -14.45
CA ILE A 143 -22.98 10.85 -15.65
C ILE A 143 -23.17 9.34 -15.47
N ARG A 144 -24.42 8.88 -15.57
CA ARG A 144 -24.80 7.47 -15.42
C ARG A 144 -25.57 6.98 -16.64
N LEU A 145 -25.38 5.70 -16.99
CA LEU A 145 -26.27 5.00 -17.91
C LEU A 145 -27.56 4.69 -17.15
N SER A 146 -28.69 5.19 -17.64
CA SER A 146 -29.98 4.98 -16.98
C SER A 146 -30.47 3.54 -17.15
N ARG A 147 -30.15 2.92 -18.28
CA ARG A 147 -30.56 1.57 -18.68
C ARG A 147 -29.46 0.91 -19.51
N GLU A 148 -29.45 -0.42 -19.48
CA GLU A 148 -28.60 -1.20 -20.38
C GLU A 148 -29.10 -1.03 -21.82
N PRO A 149 -28.24 -0.61 -22.76
CA PRO A 149 -28.64 -0.45 -24.15
C PRO A 149 -28.63 -1.79 -24.89
N GLU A 150 -29.68 -2.07 -25.66
CA GLU A 150 -29.70 -3.16 -26.63
C GLU A 150 -28.92 -2.74 -27.88
N LEU A 151 -27.64 -3.12 -27.92
CA LEU A 151 -26.75 -2.80 -29.04
C LEU A 151 -26.67 -4.01 -29.99
N CYS A 152 -27.07 -3.79 -31.25
CA CYS A 152 -26.87 -4.77 -32.33
C CYS A 152 -25.65 -4.39 -33.18
N GLU A 153 -24.90 -5.39 -33.64
CA GLU A 153 -23.71 -5.17 -34.47
C GLU A 153 -24.07 -4.38 -35.75
N GLY A 154 -23.33 -3.29 -36.00
CA GLY A 154 -23.53 -2.44 -37.18
C GLY A 154 -24.71 -1.47 -37.12
N GLN A 155 -25.49 -1.45 -36.03
CA GLN A 155 -26.62 -0.53 -35.87
C GLN A 155 -26.33 0.57 -34.84
N ALA A 156 -26.86 1.77 -35.11
CA ALA A 156 -26.84 2.87 -34.15
C ALA A 156 -27.74 2.54 -32.95
N GLY A 157 -27.17 2.54 -31.75
CA GLY A 157 -27.90 2.32 -30.50
C GLY A 157 -28.15 3.64 -29.77
N SER A 158 -29.38 3.87 -29.32
CA SER A 158 -29.70 5.00 -28.45
C SER A 158 -29.37 4.67 -27.01
N VAL A 159 -28.65 5.57 -26.34
CA VAL A 159 -28.30 5.41 -24.93
C VAL A 159 -28.94 6.53 -24.13
N LEU A 160 -29.63 6.17 -23.05
CA LEU A 160 -30.17 7.15 -22.11
C LEU A 160 -29.14 7.43 -21.02
N LEU A 161 -28.72 8.69 -20.91
CA LEU A 161 -27.80 9.16 -19.89
C LEU A 161 -28.55 10.01 -18.87
N THR A 162 -28.33 9.72 -17.59
CA THR A 162 -28.74 10.60 -16.49
C THR A 162 -27.53 11.40 -16.05
N VAL A 163 -27.65 12.73 -16.11
CA VAL A 163 -26.63 13.66 -15.61
C VAL A 163 -27.15 14.28 -14.32
N ALA A 164 -26.47 14.06 -13.21
CA ALA A 164 -26.77 14.66 -11.92
C ALA A 164 -25.66 15.65 -11.55
N ASN A 165 -25.99 16.95 -11.50
CA ASN A 165 -25.06 17.97 -11.03
C ASN A 165 -25.40 18.36 -9.59
N GLU A 166 -24.59 17.90 -8.64
CA GLU A 166 -24.70 18.31 -7.23
C GLU A 166 -23.81 19.52 -6.90
N SER A 167 -23.07 20.03 -7.89
CA SER A 167 -22.27 21.24 -7.72
C SER A 167 -23.13 22.50 -7.85
N ASN A 168 -22.73 23.56 -7.15
CA ASN A 168 -23.36 24.88 -7.26
C ASN A 168 -22.88 25.66 -8.50
N SER A 169 -22.01 25.06 -9.32
CA SER A 169 -21.47 25.65 -10.53
C SER A 169 -22.26 25.23 -11.76
N LYS A 170 -22.33 26.15 -12.74
CA LYS A 170 -22.87 25.85 -14.07
C LYS A 170 -21.99 24.78 -14.73
N ALA A 171 -22.62 23.71 -15.21
CA ALA A 171 -21.97 22.70 -16.02
C ALA A 171 -22.22 23.00 -17.50
N ASP A 172 -21.16 23.25 -18.25
CA ASP A 172 -21.24 23.38 -19.70
C ASP A 172 -21.03 22.01 -20.35
N TYR A 173 -21.87 21.67 -21.32
CA TYR A 173 -21.75 20.42 -22.06
C TYR A 173 -21.07 20.68 -23.40
N MET A 174 -20.13 19.81 -23.78
CA MET A 174 -19.53 19.82 -25.11
C MET A 174 -19.52 18.39 -25.64
N SER A 175 -20.29 18.14 -26.70
CA SER A 175 -20.21 16.89 -27.43
C SER A 175 -18.93 16.87 -28.27
N ARG A 176 -18.04 15.93 -28.00
CA ARG A 176 -16.80 15.76 -28.77
C ARG A 176 -16.81 14.40 -29.44
N SER A 177 -16.69 14.40 -30.77
CA SER A 177 -16.53 13.17 -31.56
C SER A 177 -15.10 12.68 -31.42
N TYR A 178 -14.91 11.49 -30.86
CA TYR A 178 -13.61 10.86 -30.77
C TYR A 178 -13.54 9.65 -31.70
N SER A 179 -12.51 9.63 -32.56
CA SER A 179 -12.02 8.42 -33.22
C SER A 179 -10.99 7.79 -32.29
N VAL A 180 -11.33 6.69 -31.62
CA VAL A 180 -10.44 6.04 -30.65
C VAL A 180 -10.02 4.67 -31.17
N HIS A 181 -8.78 4.56 -31.65
CA HIS A 181 -8.18 3.30 -32.13
C HIS A 181 -7.81 2.30 -31.01
N GLN A 182 -8.09 2.60 -29.75
CA GLN A 182 -7.62 1.82 -28.58
C GLN A 182 -8.73 1.10 -27.79
N PHE A 183 -9.99 1.23 -28.21
CA PHE A 183 -11.14 0.52 -27.62
C PHE A 183 -11.89 -0.26 -28.71
N ARG A 184 -12.52 -1.38 -28.35
CA ARG A 184 -13.24 -2.31 -29.25
C ARG A 184 -14.45 -1.70 -30.01
N SER A 185 -14.78 -0.42 -29.81
CA SER A 185 -15.97 0.22 -30.40
C SER A 185 -15.81 1.74 -30.55
N ILE A 186 -16.23 2.30 -31.69
CA ILE A 186 -16.17 3.74 -32.01
C ILE A 186 -17.52 4.39 -31.70
N GLY A 187 -17.62 5.26 -30.68
CA GLY A 187 -18.88 5.91 -30.29
C GLY A 187 -19.01 7.36 -30.77
N LEU A 188 -20.00 7.64 -31.62
CA LEU A 188 -20.29 9.00 -32.10
C LEU A 188 -21.52 9.57 -31.38
N VAL A 189 -21.32 10.45 -30.40
CA VAL A 189 -22.36 11.07 -29.56
C VAL A 189 -22.93 12.30 -30.28
N LYS A 190 -24.18 12.25 -30.78
CA LYS A 190 -24.95 13.44 -31.18
C LYS A 190 -26.03 13.73 -30.14
N ALA A 191 -26.09 14.97 -29.65
CA ALA A 191 -27.10 15.43 -28.70
C ALA A 191 -27.72 16.75 -29.17
N PRO A 192 -29.05 16.83 -29.41
CA PRO A 192 -29.75 18.10 -29.56
C PRO A 192 -29.95 18.78 -28.20
N VAL A 193 -29.94 20.11 -28.21
CA VAL A 193 -29.62 20.99 -27.06
C VAL A 193 -30.62 20.93 -25.89
N ASP A 194 -31.87 20.47 -26.06
CA ASP A 194 -32.88 20.64 -25.00
C ASP A 194 -33.55 19.37 -24.46
N ILE A 195 -33.23 18.18 -24.97
CA ILE A 195 -33.62 16.90 -24.38
C ILE A 195 -32.50 15.93 -24.71
N LEU A 196 -31.77 15.43 -23.71
CA LEU A 196 -30.64 14.51 -23.88
C LEU A 196 -31.13 13.13 -24.35
N LYS A 197 -31.57 13.05 -25.60
CA LYS A 197 -31.64 11.84 -26.40
C LYS A 197 -30.29 11.75 -27.11
N VAL A 198 -29.39 10.97 -26.54
CA VAL A 198 -28.06 10.77 -27.10
C VAL A 198 -28.13 9.59 -28.07
N GLU A 199 -28.12 9.90 -29.36
CA GLU A 199 -27.96 8.87 -30.40
C GLU A 199 -26.47 8.62 -30.59
N THR A 200 -26.02 7.43 -30.20
CA THR A 200 -24.65 6.97 -30.42
C THR A 200 -24.61 6.00 -31.59
N LYS A 201 -23.95 6.41 -32.69
CA LYS A 201 -23.62 5.47 -33.78
C LYS A 201 -22.35 4.73 -33.37
N LEU A 202 -22.47 3.43 -33.09
CA LEU A 202 -21.34 2.53 -32.84
C LEU A 202 -21.08 1.69 -34.09
N TRP A 203 -19.92 1.87 -34.71
CA TRP A 203 -19.47 1.03 -35.82
C TRP A 203 -18.54 -0.06 -35.28
N PHE A 204 -18.85 -1.32 -35.59
CA PHE A 204 -17.98 -2.47 -35.33
C PHE A 204 -17.50 -3.00 -36.69
N GLU A 205 -16.21 -2.85 -36.98
CA GLU A 205 -15.57 -3.52 -38.12
C GLU A 205 -15.02 -4.89 -37.67
N LYS A 206 -15.31 -5.93 -38.47
CA LYS A 206 -14.81 -7.30 -38.26
C LYS A 206 -13.34 -7.39 -38.67
N ILE A 207 -12.54 -8.07 -37.85
CA ILE A 207 -11.26 -8.70 -38.23
C ILE A 207 -11.58 -9.92 -39.10
#